data_AF-I9Q9H0-F1
#
_entry.id   AF-I9Q9H0-F1
#
_cell.length_a   1.000
_cell.length_b   1.000
_cell.length_c   1.000
_cell.angle_alpha   90.00
_cell.angle_beta   90.00
_cell.angle_gamma   90.00
#
_symmetry.space_group_name_H-M   'P 1'
#
loop_
_entity.id
_entity.type
_entity.pdbx_description
1 polymer ?
#
loop_
_entity_poly.entity_id
_entity_poly.type
_entity_poly.pdbx_seq_one_letter_code
_entity_poly.pdbx_strand_id
1 'polypeptide(L)'
;MATNFKNQMRELMKQAWMLVKVYGFSMADAMKQAWQVLKLKAALKKGVVKFYYQKLNGEIRTAWGTLKEGLVPETKGAERKKNESLITYYDNEKQAFRSFKVANLIKVG
;
A
#
# COMPACT_ATOMS: atom_id res chain seq x y z
N MET A 1 14.90 -19.69 -1.70
CA MET A 1 13.84 -19.35 -0.72
C MET A 1 14.31 -18.37 0.37
N ALA A 2 15.48 -18.57 1.00
CA ALA A 2 15.98 -17.69 2.07
C ALA A 2 16.24 -16.22 1.65
N THR A 3 16.63 -15.99 0.39
CA THR A 3 16.89 -14.64 -0.17
C THR A 3 15.63 -13.78 -0.27
N ASN A 4 14.48 -14.37 -0.62
CA ASN A 4 13.21 -13.65 -0.72
C ASN A 4 12.70 -13.19 0.64
N PHE A 5 12.82 -14.05 1.66
CA PHE A 5 12.42 -13.69 3.03
C PHE A 5 13.29 -12.56 3.58
N LYS A 6 14.61 -12.62 3.37
CA LYS A 6 15.54 -11.56 3.80
C LYS A 6 15.23 -10.22 3.12
N ASN A 7 14.91 -10.24 1.83
CA ASN A 7 14.54 -9.02 1.09
C ASN A 7 13.20 -8.45 1.58
N GLN A 8 12.20 -9.31 1.80
CA GLN A 8 10.91 -8.90 2.33
C GLN A 8 11.02 -8.28 3.73
N MET A 9 11.83 -8.89 4.62
CA MET A 9 12.11 -8.33 5.94
C MET A 9 12.84 -6.99 5.86
N ARG A 10 13.78 -6.83 4.92
CA ARG A 10 14.46 -5.55 4.71
C ARG A 10 13.48 -4.45 4.28
N GLU A 11 12.56 -4.75 3.35
CA GLU A 11 11.52 -3.80 2.94
C GLU A 11 10.56 -3.46 4.08
N LEU A 12 10.17 -4.47 4.85
CA LEU A 12 9.31 -4.31 6.00
C LEU A 12 9.93 -3.36 7.04
N MET A 13 11.19 -3.60 7.41
CA MET A 13 11.89 -2.79 8.40
C MET A 13 12.09 -1.36 7.92
N LYS A 14 12.40 -1.15 6.64
CA LYS A 14 12.48 0.20 6.05
C LYS A 14 11.15 0.93 6.16
N GLN A 15 10.04 0.24 5.82
CA GLN A 15 8.72 0.87 5.85
C GLN A 15 8.24 1.13 7.29
N ALA A 16 8.48 0.20 8.21
CA ALA A 16 8.21 0.38 9.63
C ALA A 16 9.00 1.58 10.20
N TRP A 17 10.30 1.68 9.89
CA TRP A 17 11.11 2.81 10.33
C TRP A 17 10.61 4.15 9.80
N MET A 18 10.15 4.19 8.55
CA MET A 18 9.52 5.38 7.98
C MET A 18 8.23 5.75 8.72
N LEU A 19 7.40 4.78 9.11
CA LEU A 19 6.21 5.00 9.91
C LEU A 19 6.53 5.59 11.29
N VAL A 20 7.57 5.08 11.96
CA VAL A 20 8.07 5.63 13.23
C VAL A 20 8.52 7.09 13.04
N LYS A 21 9.41 7.34 12.07
CA LYS A 21 10.03 8.66 11.88
C LYS A 21 9.06 9.75 11.41
N VAL A 22 8.13 9.42 10.52
CA VAL A 22 7.25 10.40 9.86
C VAL A 22 5.90 10.54 10.56
N TYR A 23 5.37 9.44 11.10
CA TYR A 23 4.01 9.41 11.66
C TYR A 23 3.99 9.19 13.18
N GLY A 24 5.14 9.02 13.83
CA GLY A 24 5.22 8.89 15.29
C GLY A 24 4.71 7.56 15.84
N PHE A 25 4.65 6.51 15.01
CA PHE A 25 4.19 5.19 15.44
C PHE A 25 5.18 4.57 16.43
N SER A 26 4.69 3.75 17.37
CA SER A 26 5.55 2.81 18.08
C SER A 26 6.15 1.81 17.09
N MET A 27 7.34 1.26 17.37
CA MET A 27 7.95 0.27 16.47
C MET A 27 7.03 -0.95 16.29
N ALA A 28 6.36 -1.41 17.35
CA ALA A 28 5.45 -2.54 17.29
C ALA A 28 4.26 -2.28 16.36
N ASP A 29 3.64 -1.10 16.44
CA ASP A 29 2.50 -0.75 15.59
C ASP A 29 2.95 -0.46 14.16
N ALA A 30 4.10 0.16 13.98
CA ALA A 30 4.71 0.36 12.67
C ALA A 30 4.99 -0.97 11.96
N MET A 31 5.46 -2.00 12.67
CA MET A 31 5.67 -3.33 12.10
C MET A 31 4.36 -4.00 11.70
N LYS A 32 3.31 -3.94 12.53
CA LYS A 32 1.98 -4.46 12.20
C LYS A 32 1.42 -3.78 10.95
N GLN A 33 1.53 -2.45 10.89
CA GLN A 33 1.08 -1.65 9.76
C GLN A 33 1.86 -1.96 8.48
N ALA A 34 3.18 -2.04 8.57
CA ALA A 34 4.04 -2.39 7.43
C ALA A 34 3.70 -3.78 6.87
N TRP A 35 3.41 -4.76 7.73
CA TRP A 35 2.93 -6.08 7.33
C TRP A 35 1.62 -6.03 6.55
N GLN A 36 0.63 -5.28 7.03
CA GLN A 36 -0.65 -5.12 6.31
C GLN A 36 -0.44 -4.49 4.94
N VAL A 37 0.42 -3.48 4.85
CA VAL A 37 0.73 -2.83 3.57
C VAL A 37 1.43 -3.78 2.61
N LEU A 38 2.37 -4.60 3.08
CA LEU A 38 3.02 -5.61 2.24
C LEU A 38 2.00 -6.62 1.70
N LYS A 39 1.08 -7.09 2.55
CA LYS A 39 -0.02 -7.97 2.13
C LYS A 39 -0.89 -7.31 1.07
N LEU A 40 -1.26 -6.05 1.25
CA LEU A 40 -2.04 -5.30 0.27
C LEU A 40 -1.31 -5.14 -1.07
N LYS A 41 -0.04 -4.72 -1.05
CA LYS A 41 0.78 -4.57 -2.26
C LYS A 41 0.90 -5.89 -3.02
N ALA A 42 1.09 -7.01 -2.32
CA ALA A 42 1.14 -8.33 -2.93
C ALA A 42 -0.21 -8.74 -3.53
N ALA A 43 -1.31 -8.44 -2.84
CA ALA A 43 -2.65 -8.78 -3.30
C ALA A 43 -3.07 -7.96 -4.53
N LEU A 44 -2.80 -6.64 -4.54
CA LEU A 44 -3.08 -5.74 -5.68
C LEU A 44 -2.40 -6.20 -6.97
N LYS A 45 -1.18 -6.73 -6.89
CA LYS A 45 -0.46 -7.28 -8.05
C LYS A 45 -1.10 -8.56 -8.59
N LYS A 46 -1.78 -9.33 -7.74
CA LYS A 46 -2.42 -10.60 -8.12
C LYS A 46 -3.79 -10.39 -8.75
N GLY A 47 -4.53 -9.36 -8.33
CA GLY A 47 -5.88 -9.08 -8.84
C GLY A 47 -6.57 -7.92 -8.14
N VAL A 48 -7.90 -7.92 -8.23
CA VAL A 48 -8.74 -6.91 -7.58
C VAL A 48 -8.92 -7.28 -6.11
N VAL A 49 -8.68 -6.32 -5.22
CA VAL A 49 -8.70 -6.51 -3.77
C VAL A 49 -9.56 -5.44 -3.13
N LYS A 50 -10.41 -5.86 -2.20
CA LYS A 50 -11.16 -4.95 -1.33
C LYS A 50 -10.28 -4.53 -0.16
N PHE A 51 -10.22 -3.25 0.16
CA PHE A 51 -9.53 -2.77 1.37
C PHE A 51 -10.17 -1.47 1.87
N TYR A 52 -9.80 -1.12 3.10
CA TYR A 52 -10.34 0.00 3.85
C TYR A 52 -9.22 0.91 4.32
N TYR A 53 -9.39 2.21 4.12
CA TYR A 53 -8.44 3.20 4.61
C TYR A 53 -9.14 4.48 5.06
N GLN A 54 -8.52 5.21 5.98
CA GLN A 54 -9.06 6.47 6.48
C GLN A 54 -8.58 7.64 5.61
N LYS A 55 -9.51 8.49 5.17
CA LYS A 55 -9.18 9.75 4.49
C LYS A 55 -8.70 10.79 5.50
N LEU A 56 -8.12 11.88 4.99
CA LEU A 56 -7.69 13.01 5.83
C LEU A 56 -8.85 13.72 6.54
N ASN A 57 -10.06 13.68 5.98
CA ASN A 57 -11.27 14.20 6.61
C ASN A 57 -11.87 13.22 7.65
N GLY A 58 -11.19 12.12 7.98
CA GLY A 58 -11.63 11.14 8.97
C GLY A 58 -12.54 10.02 8.44
N GLU A 59 -13.08 10.16 7.23
CA GLU A 59 -14.00 9.17 6.64
C GLU A 59 -13.29 7.87 6.26
N ILE A 60 -13.89 6.73 6.58
CA ILE A 60 -13.41 5.42 6.13
C ILE A 60 -13.88 5.19 4.70
N ARG A 61 -12.92 5.02 3.77
CA ARG A 61 -13.22 4.63 2.40
C ARG A 61 -13.05 3.12 2.23
N THR A 62 -14.05 2.49 1.64
CA THR A 62 -13.93 1.17 1.03
C THR A 62 -13.47 1.35 -0.41
N ALA A 63 -12.46 0.59 -0.84
CA ALA A 63 -11.95 0.63 -2.21
C ALA A 63 -11.76 -0.78 -2.76
N TRP A 64 -12.06 -0.94 -4.06
CA TRP A 64 -11.74 -2.13 -4.84
C TRP A 64 -10.64 -1.78 -5.83
N GLY A 65 -9.41 -2.14 -5.47
CA GLY A 65 -8.22 -1.74 -6.21
C GLY A 65 -7.52 -2.89 -6.90
N THR A 66 -6.80 -2.59 -7.99
CA THR A 66 -5.89 -3.52 -8.66
C THR A 66 -4.61 -2.81 -9.11
N LEU A 67 -3.53 -3.58 -9.20
CA LEU A 67 -2.28 -3.23 -9.89
C LEU A 67 -1.85 -4.35 -10.85
N LYS A 68 -2.76 -5.28 -11.17
CA LYS A 68 -2.48 -6.39 -12.06
C LYS A 68 -2.30 -5.88 -13.49
N GLU A 69 -1.16 -6.24 -14.10
CA GLU A 69 -0.88 -5.98 -15.50
C GLU A 69 -2.00 -6.57 -16.38
N GLY A 70 -2.55 -5.78 -17.30
CA GLY A 70 -3.70 -6.14 -18.14
C GLY A 70 -5.08 -5.72 -17.62
N LEU A 71 -5.24 -5.38 -16.33
CA LEU A 71 -6.48 -4.80 -15.78
C LEU A 71 -6.37 -3.29 -15.54
N VAL A 72 -5.17 -2.74 -15.68
CA VAL A 72 -4.86 -1.33 -15.43
C VAL A 72 -4.56 -0.67 -16.78
N PRO A 73 -5.11 0.52 -17.05
CA PRO A 73 -4.81 1.24 -18.30
C PRO A 73 -3.33 1.62 -18.39
N GLU A 74 -2.81 1.69 -19.62
CA GLU A 74 -1.42 2.08 -19.86
C GLU A 74 -1.12 3.48 -19.30
N THR A 75 -0.22 3.55 -18.33
CA THR A 75 0.24 4.81 -17.77
C THR A 75 1.48 5.30 -18.51
N LYS A 76 1.37 6.45 -19.19
CA LYS A 76 2.52 7.20 -19.68
C LYS A 76 3.22 7.88 -18.49
N GLY A 77 4.51 7.60 -18.26
CA GLY A 77 5.33 8.29 -17.24
C GLY A 77 5.73 7.48 -16.01
N ALA A 78 6.17 6.23 -16.18
CA ALA A 78 6.71 5.39 -15.10
C ALA A 78 8.05 5.90 -14.49
N GLU A 79 8.55 7.07 -14.89
CA GLU A 79 9.84 7.62 -14.45
C GLU A 79 9.80 8.35 -13.09
N ARG A 80 8.61 8.58 -12.50
CA ARG A 80 8.53 9.25 -11.20
C ARG A 80 8.89 8.28 -10.07
N LYS A 81 9.87 8.69 -9.25
CA LYS A 81 10.28 7.98 -8.03
C LYS A 81 9.06 7.67 -7.16
N LYS A 82 8.83 6.38 -6.88
CA LYS A 82 7.71 5.92 -6.04
C LYS A 82 7.85 6.51 -4.64
N ASN A 83 6.81 7.17 -4.16
CA ASN A 83 6.77 7.68 -2.80
C ASN A 83 6.44 6.52 -1.84
N GLU A 84 7.39 6.16 -0.97
CA GLU A 84 7.27 5.04 -0.04
C GLU A 84 6.16 5.23 1.01
N SER A 85 5.73 6.49 1.24
CA SER A 85 4.65 6.82 2.17
C SER A 85 3.25 6.66 1.58
N LEU A 86 3.14 6.43 0.28
CA LEU A 86 1.87 6.30 -0.43
C LEU A 86 1.70 4.91 -1.05
N ILE A 87 0.47 4.45 -1.08
CA ILE A 87 0.04 3.32 -1.91
C ILE A 87 -0.79 3.90 -3.04
N THR A 88 -0.34 3.67 -4.27
CA THR A 88 -1.12 3.96 -5.48
C THR A 88 -1.79 2.68 -5.95
N TYR A 89 -3.04 2.77 -6.36
CA TYR A 89 -3.82 1.67 -6.89
C TYR A 89 -4.76 2.19 -7.99
N TYR A 90 -5.15 1.32 -8.91
CA TYR A 90 -6.24 1.62 -9.84
C TYR A 90 -7.56 1.23 -9.20
N ASP A 91 -8.47 2.20 -9.04
CA ASP A 91 -9.79 1.99 -8.45
C ASP A 91 -10.75 1.52 -9.54
N ASN A 92 -11.24 0.29 -9.46
CA ASN A 92 -12.12 -0.29 -10.47
C ASN A 92 -13.50 0.36 -10.48
N GLU A 93 -14.00 0.83 -9.33
CA GLU A 93 -15.34 1.46 -9.24
C GLU A 93 -15.31 2.89 -9.78
N LYS A 94 -14.19 3.58 -9.63
CA LYS A 94 -14.00 4.95 -10.10
C LYS A 94 -13.25 5.05 -11.42
N GLN A 95 -12.79 3.91 -11.95
CA GLN A 95 -11.98 3.79 -13.16
C GLN A 95 -10.80 4.77 -13.22
N ALA A 96 -10.18 5.04 -12.07
CA ALA A 96 -9.14 6.06 -11.95
C ALA A 96 -8.05 5.63 -10.97
N PHE A 97 -6.82 6.10 -11.21
CA PHE A 97 -5.75 5.94 -10.24
C PHE A 97 -6.01 6.78 -9.00
N ARG A 98 -5.88 6.15 -7.83
CA ARG A 98 -5.97 6.80 -6.53
C ARG A 98 -4.76 6.44 -5.70
N SER A 99 -4.50 7.26 -4.70
CA SER A 99 -3.48 6.98 -3.71
C SER A 99 -3.93 7.36 -2.30
N PHE A 100 -3.31 6.72 -1.32
CA PHE A 100 -3.51 7.01 0.09
C PHE A 100 -2.24 6.76 0.89
N LYS A 101 -2.15 7.36 2.08
CA LYS A 101 -1.00 7.19 2.98
C LYS A 101 -0.98 5.78 3.55
N VAL A 102 0.18 5.14 3.57
CA VAL A 102 0.36 3.79 4.15
C VAL A 102 -0.08 3.73 5.62
N ALA A 103 0.07 4.83 6.36
CA ALA A 103 -0.32 4.97 7.76
C ALA A 103 -1.84 4.88 7.96
N ASN A 104 -2.62 5.18 6.91
CA ASN A 104 -4.08 5.23 6.99
C ASN A 104 -4.74 3.92 6.57
N LEU A 105 -3.98 2.88 6.22
CA LEU A 105 -4.55 1.56 5.94
C LEU A 105 -5.19 1.02 7.22
N ILE A 106 -6.45 0.59 7.14
CA ILE A 106 -7.19 0.02 8.27
C ILE A 106 -7.20 -1.50 8.16
N LYS A 107 -7.63 -2.01 7.00
CA LYS A 107 -7.81 -3.44 6.79
C LYS A 107 -7.75 -3.81 5.31
N VAL A 108 -7.17 -4.97 5.04
CA VAL A 108 -7.29 -5.66 3.76
C VAL A 108 -8.41 -6.69 3.90
N GLY A 109 -9.37 -6.64 2.97
CA GLY A 109 -10.54 -7.52 2.94
C GLY A 109 -10.25 -8.90 2.39
#